data_AF-A0A928RPG3-F1
#
_entry.id   AF-A0A928RPG3-F1
#
_cell.length_a   1.000
_cell.length_b   1.000
_cell.length_c   1.000
_cell.angle_alpha   90.00
_cell.angle_beta   90.00
_cell.angle_gamma   90.00
#
_symmetry.space_group_name_H-M   'P 1'
#
loop_
_entity.id
_entity.type
_entity.pdbx_description
1 polymer ?
#
loop_
_entity_poly.entity_id
_entity_poly.type
_entity_poly.pdbx_seq_one_letter_code
_entity_poly.pdbx_strand_id
1 'polypeptide(L)'
;MKKQEYIEKAKKSILNRVVFHSPIVFERKIDNEILKANNIDIRYPVFKFDKQLDKRLLRAFELAQAEHDFNLVLKSSSLNKIKSKKLKHLKRYFIYDVEECPKAFVEMINKLNINYQASSNYNVEFKDKFIKLQDLILNPSYQQYLLRQTEVYDNLWFDYQEFVLNGNNYFLRLKNVSNETKKVELEINIPLKKGYYYFKKLNRAISIENLLSKEKLYFNFVCKNAKFSFSEVDGLENSVFSCINLRLSFSMQPKEERFVFFNMGDSKFVCQTLREIKKLKDLSIKKCCEIFDIQVKTKNQEFDKVFNLTLPKKIWINWLNNKVDLSLEEKYVNLKRLFVRGQEKRSFVPFKQIGLKEIGVFNGEYYKKILVVNSAQKYFKVGKTHFFNFNDITNFSLKSKEPLELSFGD
;
A
#
# COMPACT_ATOMS: atom_id res chain seq x y z
N MET A 1 -11.27 26.82 -23.03
CA MET A 1 -10.06 27.25 -22.27
C MET A 1 -9.46 28.47 -22.94
N LYS A 2 -9.11 29.52 -22.19
CA LYS A 2 -8.51 30.74 -22.74
C LYS A 2 -7.05 30.47 -23.16
N LYS A 3 -6.54 31.21 -24.15
CA LYS A 3 -5.18 31.03 -24.70
C LYS A 3 -4.08 31.03 -23.63
N GLN A 4 -4.16 31.96 -22.67
CA GLN A 4 -3.15 32.14 -21.63
C GLN A 4 -3.18 31.00 -20.60
N GLU A 5 -4.37 30.56 -20.22
CA GLU A 5 -4.58 29.41 -19.34
C GLU A 5 -3.99 28.12 -19.94
N TYR A 6 -4.16 27.91 -21.25
CA TYR A 6 -3.53 26.80 -21.96
C TYR A 6 -1.99 26.88 -21.94
N ILE A 7 -1.42 28.06 -22.16
CA ILE A 7 0.04 28.26 -22.17
C ILE A 7 0.63 27.99 -20.79
N GLU A 8 0.03 28.50 -19.71
CA GLU A 8 0.51 28.25 -18.35
C GLU A 8 0.40 26.77 -17.97
N LYS A 9 -0.72 26.11 -18.31
CA LYS A 9 -0.87 24.66 -18.13
C LYS A 9 0.20 23.88 -18.90
N ALA A 10 0.48 24.27 -20.14
CA ALA A 10 1.52 23.66 -20.97
C ALA A 10 2.95 23.94 -20.47
N LYS A 11 3.22 25.12 -19.93
CA LYS A 11 4.52 25.50 -19.32
C LYS A 11 4.79 24.67 -18.07
N LYS A 12 3.83 24.65 -17.13
CA LYS A 12 3.89 23.84 -15.91
C LYS A 12 4.10 22.36 -16.25
N SER A 13 3.42 21.92 -17.31
CA SER A 13 3.64 20.64 -17.96
C SER A 13 5.10 20.38 -18.32
N ILE A 14 5.70 21.29 -19.07
CA ILE A 14 7.05 21.13 -19.56
C ILE A 14 8.04 21.08 -18.39
N LEU A 15 7.92 22.01 -17.45
CA LEU A 15 8.76 22.09 -16.25
C LEU A 15 8.70 20.83 -15.41
N ASN A 16 7.51 20.29 -15.18
CA ASN A 16 7.35 19.04 -14.43
C ASN A 16 8.02 17.85 -15.16
N ARG A 17 7.97 17.81 -16.49
CA ARG A 17 8.68 16.77 -17.25
C ARG A 17 10.20 16.94 -17.14
N VAL A 18 10.69 18.16 -17.19
CA VAL A 18 12.12 18.48 -17.07
C VAL A 18 12.67 18.14 -15.69
N VAL A 19 11.98 18.58 -14.63
CA VAL A 19 12.43 18.40 -13.24
C VAL A 19 12.32 16.94 -12.82
N PHE A 20 11.27 16.24 -13.27
CA PHE A 20 10.90 14.95 -12.68
C PHE A 20 10.96 13.74 -13.62
N HIS A 21 10.98 13.97 -14.94
CA HIS A 21 10.97 12.90 -15.97
C HIS A 21 12.20 12.96 -16.87
N SER A 22 13.15 13.85 -16.60
CA SER A 22 14.48 13.71 -17.15
C SER A 22 15.04 12.37 -16.72
N PRO A 23 15.66 11.59 -17.61
CA PRO A 23 16.25 10.33 -17.21
C PRO A 23 17.29 10.55 -16.11
N ILE A 24 16.92 10.24 -14.87
CA ILE A 24 17.84 9.74 -13.83
C ILE A 24 18.17 8.25 -14.13
N VAL A 25 17.81 7.75 -15.32
CA VAL A 25 17.58 6.34 -15.61
C VAL A 25 18.78 5.76 -16.36
N PHE A 26 19.67 5.14 -15.60
CA PHE A 26 20.72 4.19 -15.99
C PHE A 26 21.77 4.68 -17.00
N GLU A 27 22.87 5.26 -16.49
CA GLU A 27 24.14 5.46 -17.22
C GLU A 27 24.60 4.22 -18.01
N ARG A 28 24.17 3.00 -17.63
CA ARG A 28 24.56 1.75 -18.29
C ARG A 28 23.87 1.44 -19.62
N LYS A 29 22.79 2.14 -20.01
CA LYS A 29 22.04 1.87 -21.26
C LYS A 29 21.93 3.06 -22.21
N ILE A 30 22.31 4.24 -21.74
CA ILE A 30 22.36 5.47 -22.54
C ILE A 30 23.83 5.73 -22.85
N ASP A 31 24.16 5.71 -24.13
CA ASP A 31 25.49 6.09 -24.59
C ASP A 31 25.59 7.62 -24.60
N ASN A 32 26.19 8.14 -23.53
CA ASN A 32 26.39 9.58 -23.34
C ASN A 32 27.36 10.17 -24.36
N GLU A 33 28.27 9.38 -24.93
CA GLU A 33 29.21 9.85 -25.96
C GLU A 33 28.47 10.08 -27.28
N ILE A 34 27.53 9.21 -27.64
CA ILE A 34 26.66 9.41 -28.80
C ILE A 34 25.81 10.69 -28.64
N LEU A 35 25.30 10.98 -27.44
CA LEU A 35 24.51 12.20 -27.20
C LEU A 35 25.37 13.47 -27.26
N LYS A 36 26.56 13.46 -26.63
CA LYS A 36 27.52 14.57 -26.69
C LYS A 36 28.01 14.85 -28.11
N ALA A 37 28.32 13.80 -28.88
CA ALA A 37 28.75 13.93 -30.28
C ALA A 37 27.70 14.60 -31.17
N ASN A 38 26.43 14.57 -30.76
CA ASN A 38 25.31 15.23 -31.43
C ASN A 38 24.86 16.52 -30.70
N ASN A 39 25.77 17.15 -29.96
CA ASN A 39 25.63 18.44 -29.27
C ASN A 39 24.62 18.49 -28.11
N ILE A 40 24.09 17.36 -27.65
CA ILE A 40 23.16 17.35 -26.50
C ILE A 40 23.98 17.48 -25.21
N ASP A 41 23.74 18.56 -24.45
CA ASP A 41 24.44 18.79 -23.19
C ASP A 41 23.84 17.93 -22.07
N ILE A 42 24.47 16.77 -21.84
CA ILE A 42 24.02 15.79 -20.86
C ILE A 42 23.99 16.29 -19.40
N ARG A 43 24.55 17.47 -19.11
CA ARG A 43 24.42 18.11 -17.79
C ARG A 43 23.00 18.57 -17.51
N TYR A 44 22.19 18.72 -18.56
CA TYR A 44 20.82 19.18 -18.47
C TYR A 44 19.83 18.09 -18.88
N PRO A 45 18.63 18.13 -18.30
CA PRO A 45 17.54 17.28 -18.75
C PRO A 45 17.28 17.28 -20.24
N VAL A 46 16.80 16.17 -20.79
CA VAL A 46 16.39 16.09 -22.20
C VAL A 46 14.87 15.95 -22.29
N PHE A 47 14.24 16.89 -22.98
CA PHE A 47 12.81 16.87 -23.31
C PHE A 47 12.66 16.59 -24.80
N LYS A 48 12.19 15.40 -25.16
CA LYS A 48 11.83 15.05 -26.54
C LYS A 48 10.38 15.41 -26.85
N PHE A 49 10.14 16.08 -27.97
CA PHE A 49 8.80 16.46 -28.43
C PHE A 49 8.56 16.05 -29.89
N ASP A 50 7.72 15.01 -30.06
CA ASP A 50 7.42 14.38 -31.35
C ASP A 50 6.11 14.86 -31.99
N LYS A 51 5.32 15.69 -31.29
CA LYS A 51 4.04 16.20 -31.79
C LYS A 51 4.26 17.47 -32.62
N GLN A 52 3.24 17.88 -33.39
CA GLN A 52 3.30 19.12 -34.15
C GLN A 52 3.39 20.33 -33.21
N LEU A 53 4.43 21.15 -33.38
CA LEU A 53 4.66 22.34 -32.58
C LEU A 53 3.80 23.50 -33.12
N ASP A 54 3.02 24.13 -32.26
CA ASP A 54 2.24 25.33 -32.58
C ASP A 54 2.78 26.56 -31.84
N LYS A 55 2.23 27.75 -32.14
CA LYS A 55 2.68 29.02 -31.52
C LYS A 55 2.44 29.05 -30.00
N ARG A 56 1.47 28.31 -29.47
CA ARG A 56 1.13 28.29 -28.04
C ARG A 56 2.13 27.43 -27.28
N LEU A 57 2.43 26.24 -27.81
CA LEU A 57 3.42 25.32 -27.25
C LEU A 57 4.83 25.90 -27.34
N LEU A 58 5.16 26.57 -28.45
CA LEU A 58 6.43 27.29 -28.58
C LEU A 58 6.62 28.29 -27.43
N ARG A 59 5.60 29.11 -27.16
CA ARG A 59 5.62 30.06 -26.05
C ARG A 59 5.73 29.37 -24.68
N ALA A 60 5.06 28.23 -24.51
CA ALA A 60 5.16 27.45 -23.27
C ALA A 60 6.57 26.90 -23.04
N PHE A 61 7.26 26.42 -24.09
CA PHE A 61 8.66 25.99 -24.01
C PHE A 61 9.61 27.14 -23.69
N GLU A 62 9.43 28.30 -24.33
CA GLU A 62 10.22 29.50 -24.02
C GLU A 62 10.10 29.89 -22.53
N LEU A 63 8.86 29.92 -22.00
CA LEU A 63 8.61 30.25 -20.60
C LEU A 63 9.17 29.18 -19.66
N ALA A 64 9.10 27.91 -20.02
CA ALA A 64 9.68 26.83 -19.22
C ALA A 64 11.22 26.92 -19.20
N GLN A 65 11.86 27.22 -20.33
CA GLN A 65 13.31 27.39 -20.42
C GLN A 65 13.84 28.67 -19.75
N ALA A 66 12.95 29.61 -19.44
CA ALA A 66 13.29 30.76 -18.59
C ALA A 66 13.36 30.38 -17.10
N GLU A 67 12.61 29.35 -16.68
CA GLU A 67 12.56 28.90 -15.28
C GLU A 67 13.46 27.70 -14.98
N HIS A 68 13.65 26.79 -15.92
CA HIS A 68 14.51 25.63 -15.76
C HIS A 68 15.30 25.36 -17.04
N ASP A 69 16.58 25.07 -16.89
CA ASP A 69 17.45 24.74 -18.00
C ASP A 69 17.26 23.27 -18.43
N PHE A 70 17.02 23.04 -19.72
CA PHE A 70 16.92 21.70 -20.33
C PHE A 70 17.15 21.72 -21.84
N ASN A 71 17.57 20.58 -22.39
CA ASN A 71 17.67 20.31 -23.82
C ASN A 71 16.28 20.00 -24.40
N LEU A 72 15.88 20.69 -25.46
CA LEU A 72 14.62 20.42 -26.18
C LEU A 72 14.92 19.73 -27.51
N VAL A 73 14.59 18.44 -27.64
CA VAL A 73 14.78 17.66 -28.87
C VAL A 73 13.47 17.62 -29.66
N LEU A 74 13.51 18.12 -30.89
CA LEU A 74 12.38 18.25 -31.80
C LEU A 74 12.61 17.37 -33.03
N LYS A 75 11.58 16.61 -33.43
CA LYS A 75 11.62 15.92 -34.72
C LYS A 75 11.40 16.93 -35.85
N SER A 76 12.10 16.81 -36.98
CA SER A 76 11.92 17.68 -38.16
C SER A 76 10.44 17.83 -38.56
N SER A 77 9.71 16.71 -38.63
CA SER A 77 8.27 16.66 -38.94
C SER A 77 7.36 17.44 -37.98
N SER A 78 7.82 17.69 -36.75
CA SER A 78 7.07 18.48 -35.76
C SER A 78 7.01 19.96 -36.11
N LEU A 79 7.89 20.44 -37.00
CA LEU A 79 8.09 21.86 -37.29
C LEU A 79 7.39 22.36 -38.55
N ASN A 80 6.64 21.51 -39.27
CA ASN A 80 6.03 21.85 -40.57
C ASN A 80 5.20 23.15 -40.59
N LYS A 81 4.71 23.64 -39.44
CA LYS A 81 3.90 24.87 -39.31
C LYS A 81 4.65 26.05 -38.66
N ILE A 82 5.94 25.91 -38.35
CA ILE A 82 6.75 26.90 -37.64
C ILE A 82 7.92 27.34 -38.51
N LYS A 83 8.02 28.65 -38.76
CA LYS A 83 9.17 29.23 -39.44
C LYS A 83 10.41 29.18 -38.54
N SER A 84 11.57 28.79 -39.09
CA SER A 84 12.85 28.68 -38.39
C SER A 84 13.20 29.91 -37.53
N LYS A 85 12.92 31.13 -38.02
CA LYS A 85 13.15 32.39 -37.30
C LYS A 85 12.48 32.44 -35.91
N LYS A 86 11.40 31.69 -35.68
CA LYS A 86 10.68 31.67 -34.40
C LYS A 86 11.33 30.78 -33.34
N LEU A 87 12.20 29.86 -33.74
CA LEU A 87 12.91 28.98 -32.82
C LEU A 87 14.08 29.68 -32.13
N LYS A 88 14.49 30.86 -32.60
CA LYS A 88 15.61 31.66 -32.05
C LYS A 88 15.47 32.01 -30.57
N HIS A 89 14.26 31.97 -30.02
CA HIS A 89 13.98 32.27 -28.62
C HIS A 89 14.08 31.04 -27.70
N LEU A 90 14.14 29.83 -28.27
CA LEU A 90 14.38 28.61 -27.51
C LEU A 90 15.87 28.48 -27.21
N LYS A 91 16.20 28.09 -25.98
CA LYS A 91 17.56 27.74 -25.57
C LYS A 91 17.78 26.25 -25.81
N ARG A 92 19.02 25.83 -26.06
CA ARG A 92 19.44 24.40 -26.08
C ARG A 92 18.45 23.48 -26.80
N TYR A 93 18.02 23.86 -28.00
CA TYR A 93 17.13 23.03 -28.81
C TYR A 93 17.91 22.29 -29.90
N PHE A 94 17.44 21.09 -30.23
CA PHE A 94 18.03 20.22 -31.23
C PHE A 94 16.94 19.73 -32.15
N ILE A 95 17.18 19.78 -33.46
CA ILE A 95 16.26 19.25 -34.46
C ILE A 95 16.94 18.02 -35.05
N TYR A 96 16.22 16.91 -35.09
CA TYR A 96 16.72 15.68 -35.70
C TYR A 96 15.72 15.16 -36.73
N ASP A 97 16.26 14.60 -37.81
CA ASP A 97 15.49 13.80 -38.75
C ASP A 97 15.77 12.32 -38.50
N VAL A 98 14.72 11.50 -38.50
CA VAL A 98 14.86 10.05 -38.28
C VAL A 98 15.59 9.39 -39.45
N GLU A 99 15.44 9.93 -40.67
CA GLU A 99 16.01 9.36 -41.89
C GLU A 99 17.46 9.80 -42.11
N GLU A 100 17.83 11.01 -41.67
CA GLU A 100 19.17 11.57 -41.89
C GLU A 100 20.15 11.28 -40.73
N CYS A 101 19.65 11.02 -39.52
CA CYS A 101 20.51 10.79 -38.36
C CYS A 101 21.00 9.33 -38.25
N PRO A 102 22.18 9.08 -37.64
CA PRO A 102 22.66 7.72 -37.36
C PRO A 102 21.65 6.91 -36.54
N LYS A 103 21.43 5.64 -36.93
CA LYS A 103 20.49 4.73 -36.23
C LYS A 103 20.74 4.67 -34.71
N ALA A 104 22.00 4.62 -34.31
CA ALA A 104 22.39 4.58 -32.90
C ALA A 104 21.97 5.86 -32.14
N PHE A 105 22.08 7.03 -32.77
CA PHE A 105 21.60 8.29 -32.17
C PHE A 105 20.08 8.31 -32.05
N VAL A 106 19.35 7.92 -33.10
CA VAL A 106 17.88 7.82 -33.08
C VAL A 106 17.42 6.85 -31.99
N GLU A 107 18.12 5.72 -31.81
CA GLU A 107 17.87 4.78 -30.72
C GLU A 107 18.09 5.43 -29.34
N MET A 108 19.18 6.16 -29.15
CA MET A 108 19.43 6.89 -27.89
C MET A 108 18.35 7.93 -27.62
N ILE A 109 17.98 8.74 -28.61
CA ILE A 109 16.89 9.71 -28.51
C ILE A 109 15.55 9.05 -28.15
N ASN A 110 15.26 7.87 -28.73
CA ASN A 110 14.06 7.11 -28.39
C ASN A 110 14.13 6.48 -26.99
N LYS A 111 15.30 6.10 -26.50
CA LYS A 111 15.49 5.66 -25.11
C LYS A 111 15.33 6.81 -24.10
N LEU A 112 15.63 8.05 -24.50
CA LEU A 112 15.32 9.26 -23.73
C LEU A 112 13.81 9.58 -23.72
N ASN A 113 13.03 8.95 -24.62
CA ASN A 113 11.60 9.17 -24.77
C ASN A 113 10.77 8.28 -23.86
N ILE A 114 10.61 8.67 -22.60
CA ILE A 114 9.56 8.07 -21.76
C ILE A 114 8.22 8.73 -22.15
N ASN A 115 7.66 8.32 -23.29
CA ASN A 115 6.30 8.67 -23.72
C ASN A 115 5.31 7.73 -22.99
N TYR A 116 4.75 8.16 -21.86
CA TYR A 116 3.50 7.55 -21.38
C TYR A 116 2.36 8.17 -22.17
N GLN A 117 1.76 7.39 -23.07
CA GLN A 117 0.47 7.70 -23.67
C GLN A 117 -0.60 7.59 -22.58
N ALA A 118 -1.17 8.69 -22.09
CA ALA A 118 -2.57 8.78 -21.65
C ALA A 118 -2.95 10.22 -21.22
N SER A 119 -4.26 10.47 -21.21
CA SER A 119 -5.01 11.68 -20.79
C SER A 119 -6.14 11.33 -19.79
N SER A 120 -6.45 12.23 -18.84
CA SER A 120 -7.40 12.23 -17.70
C SER A 120 -7.28 13.55 -16.91
N ASN A 121 -8.26 13.72 -16.03
CA ASN A 121 -8.69 14.96 -15.43
C ASN A 121 -8.76 14.82 -13.90
N TYR A 122 -7.79 14.15 -13.26
CA TYR A 122 -7.88 13.81 -11.83
C TYR A 122 -7.44 14.97 -10.93
N ASN A 123 -8.40 15.59 -10.23
CA ASN A 123 -8.16 16.68 -9.28
C ASN A 123 -7.74 16.16 -7.89
N VAL A 124 -6.80 16.89 -7.29
CA VAL A 124 -6.08 16.60 -6.04
C VAL A 124 -6.96 16.87 -4.80
N GLU A 125 -8.02 16.11 -4.57
CA GLU A 125 -8.82 16.30 -3.33
C GLU A 125 -8.39 15.40 -2.16
N PHE A 126 -7.83 14.20 -2.38
CA PHE A 126 -7.71 13.22 -1.30
C PHE A 126 -6.30 12.64 -1.11
N LYS A 127 -5.63 13.04 -0.02
CA LYS A 127 -4.30 12.53 0.37
C LYS A 127 -4.37 11.29 1.27
N ASP A 128 -5.46 11.12 2.00
CA ASP A 128 -5.58 10.12 3.04
C ASP A 128 -6.32 8.87 2.57
N LYS A 129 -5.99 7.73 3.19
CA LYS A 129 -6.76 6.50 3.02
C LYS A 129 -8.13 6.70 3.67
N PHE A 130 -9.20 6.46 2.91
CA PHE A 130 -10.54 6.42 3.47
C PHE A 130 -11.42 5.42 2.74
N ILE A 131 -12.42 4.92 3.45
CA ILE A 131 -13.54 4.18 2.89
C ILE A 131 -14.80 4.87 3.34
N LYS A 132 -15.68 5.14 2.38
CA LYS A 132 -16.87 5.96 2.57
C LYS A 132 -18.09 5.18 2.08
N LEU A 133 -19.08 5.05 2.94
CA LEU A 133 -20.37 4.42 2.64
C LEU A 133 -21.43 5.53 2.66
N GLN A 134 -22.09 5.76 1.52
CA GLN A 134 -22.89 6.97 1.28
C GLN A 134 -22.03 8.23 1.52
N ASP A 135 -22.40 9.06 2.48
CA ASP A 135 -21.67 10.24 2.94
C ASP A 135 -20.79 9.98 4.19
N LEU A 136 -20.91 8.81 4.83
CA LEU A 136 -20.17 8.46 6.06
C LEU A 136 -18.76 7.92 5.75
N ILE A 137 -17.73 8.58 6.27
CA ILE A 137 -16.36 8.05 6.29
C ILE A 137 -16.21 7.06 7.44
N LEU A 138 -15.78 5.84 7.13
CA LEU A 138 -15.59 4.76 8.10
C LEU A 138 -14.31 5.00 8.93
N ASN A 139 -14.42 4.82 10.24
CA ASN A 139 -13.35 4.98 11.23
C ASN A 139 -13.28 3.73 12.12
N PRO A 140 -12.84 2.58 11.58
CA PRO A 140 -12.89 1.32 12.30
C PRO A 140 -11.91 1.26 13.47
N SER A 141 -12.28 0.49 14.49
CA SER A 141 -11.46 0.28 15.68
C SER A 141 -10.71 -1.05 15.62
N TYR A 142 -9.50 -1.09 16.18
CA TYR A 142 -8.72 -2.33 16.25
C TYR A 142 -9.30 -3.30 17.28
N GLN A 143 -9.68 -4.49 16.83
CA GLN A 143 -10.23 -5.56 17.66
C GLN A 143 -9.69 -6.91 17.15
N GLN A 144 -8.98 -7.66 17.99
CA GLN A 144 -8.53 -9.03 17.69
C GLN A 144 -7.83 -9.18 16.33
N TYR A 145 -6.81 -8.36 16.05
CA TYR A 145 -6.06 -8.37 14.78
C TYR A 145 -6.90 -8.04 13.53
N LEU A 146 -7.96 -7.24 13.71
CA LEU A 146 -8.82 -6.69 12.67
C LEU A 146 -9.02 -5.19 12.94
N LEU A 147 -9.25 -4.38 11.91
CA LEU A 147 -10.02 -3.14 12.09
C LEU A 147 -11.48 -3.46 11.80
N ARG A 148 -12.40 -3.07 12.70
CA ARG A 148 -13.82 -3.33 12.54
C ARG A 148 -14.69 -2.13 12.91
N GLN A 149 -15.74 -1.93 12.13
CA GLN A 149 -16.85 -1.04 12.46
C GLN A 149 -18.17 -1.75 12.11
N THR A 150 -19.14 -1.68 13.01
CA THR A 150 -20.50 -2.19 12.78
C THR A 150 -21.48 -1.13 13.21
N GLU A 151 -22.38 -0.75 12.32
CA GLU A 151 -23.30 0.36 12.56
C GLU A 151 -24.52 0.26 11.64
N VAL A 152 -25.57 1.03 11.94
CA VAL A 152 -26.67 1.31 11.04
C VAL A 152 -26.60 2.77 10.64
N TYR A 153 -26.47 3.05 9.35
CA TYR A 153 -26.43 4.40 8.82
C TYR A 153 -27.32 4.49 7.59
N ASP A 154 -28.16 5.53 7.52
CA ASP A 154 -29.08 5.72 6.40
C ASP A 154 -29.87 4.43 6.08
N ASN A 155 -30.51 3.78 7.05
CA ASN A 155 -31.23 2.50 6.85
C ASN A 155 -30.41 1.35 6.20
N LEU A 156 -29.08 1.40 6.26
CA LEU A 156 -28.17 0.31 5.93
C LEU A 156 -27.46 -0.14 7.20
N TRP A 157 -27.68 -1.37 7.60
CA TRP A 157 -26.78 -2.02 8.53
C TRP A 157 -25.52 -2.45 7.78
N PHE A 158 -24.34 -2.20 8.36
CA PHE A 158 -23.09 -2.64 7.79
C PHE A 158 -22.12 -3.22 8.82
N ASP A 159 -21.28 -4.15 8.37
CA ASP A 159 -20.14 -4.71 9.12
C ASP A 159 -18.90 -4.62 8.22
N TYR A 160 -18.08 -3.63 8.53
CA TYR A 160 -16.85 -3.31 7.83
C TYR A 160 -15.64 -3.87 8.56
N GLN A 161 -14.75 -4.53 7.83
CA GLN A 161 -13.59 -5.24 8.35
C GLN A 161 -12.35 -5.04 7.47
N GLU A 162 -11.20 -4.78 8.09
CA GLU A 162 -9.88 -4.82 7.45
C GLU A 162 -8.95 -5.84 8.10
N PHE A 163 -8.22 -6.59 7.29
CA PHE A 163 -7.23 -7.57 7.77
C PHE A 163 -6.09 -7.84 6.80
N VAL A 164 -4.96 -8.29 7.36
CA VAL A 164 -3.71 -8.56 6.62
C VAL A 164 -3.54 -10.06 6.41
N LEU A 165 -3.61 -10.49 5.15
CA LEU A 165 -3.20 -11.82 4.69
C LEU A 165 -3.20 -11.82 3.16
N ASN A 166 -2.06 -12.18 2.55
CA ASN A 166 -1.86 -12.04 1.10
C ASN A 166 -2.18 -10.61 0.61
N GLY A 167 -1.65 -9.62 1.32
CA GLY A 167 -1.99 -8.20 1.15
C GLY A 167 -3.06 -7.70 2.13
N ASN A 168 -3.58 -6.51 1.85
CA ASN A 168 -4.58 -5.83 2.66
C ASN A 168 -5.97 -6.14 2.14
N ASN A 169 -6.81 -6.69 3.00
CA ASN A 169 -8.16 -7.10 2.65
C ASN A 169 -9.17 -6.12 3.25
N TYR A 170 -10.14 -5.73 2.44
CA TYR A 170 -11.24 -4.85 2.80
C TYR A 170 -12.54 -5.60 2.55
N PHE A 171 -13.34 -5.77 3.60
CA PHE A 171 -14.57 -6.53 3.54
C PHE A 171 -15.72 -5.74 4.14
N LEU A 172 -16.80 -5.63 3.39
CA LEU A 172 -18.01 -4.93 3.82
C LEU A 172 -19.21 -5.84 3.63
N ARG A 173 -19.93 -6.13 4.70
CA ARG A 173 -21.28 -6.72 4.64
C ARG A 173 -22.31 -5.61 4.79
N LEU A 174 -23.38 -5.70 4.02
CA LEU A 174 -24.45 -4.72 3.98
C LEU A 174 -25.79 -5.43 4.09
N LYS A 175 -26.72 -4.82 4.80
CA LYS A 175 -28.13 -5.22 4.84
C LYS A 175 -29.01 -3.99 4.75
N ASN A 176 -29.92 -3.99 3.78
CA ASN A 176 -30.96 -2.98 3.70
C ASN A 176 -31.98 -3.23 4.81
N VAL A 177 -32.03 -2.40 5.85
CA VAL A 177 -32.99 -2.57 6.95
C VAL A 177 -34.32 -1.88 6.67
N SER A 178 -34.41 -1.06 5.62
CA SER A 178 -35.66 -0.42 5.20
C SER A 178 -36.62 -1.42 4.53
N ASN A 179 -37.83 -0.93 4.26
CA ASN A 179 -38.86 -1.64 3.49
C ASN A 179 -38.89 -1.20 2.01
N GLU A 180 -37.93 -0.37 1.58
CA GLU A 180 -37.86 0.18 0.22
C GLU A 180 -36.56 -0.23 -0.48
N THR A 181 -36.53 -0.12 -1.81
CA THR A 181 -35.28 -0.31 -2.56
C THR A 181 -34.33 0.84 -2.23
N LYS A 182 -33.09 0.49 -1.89
CA LYS A 182 -32.09 1.46 -1.50
C LYS A 182 -30.90 1.49 -2.43
N LYS A 183 -30.53 2.68 -2.91
CA LYS A 183 -29.27 2.89 -3.63
C LYS A 183 -28.13 3.06 -2.64
N VAL A 184 -27.08 2.27 -2.83
CA VAL A 184 -25.85 2.29 -2.01
C VAL A 184 -24.72 2.84 -2.85
N GLU A 185 -23.97 3.78 -2.28
CA GLU A 185 -22.73 4.30 -2.85
C GLU A 185 -21.56 3.97 -1.92
N LEU A 186 -20.49 3.42 -2.50
CA LEU A 186 -19.26 3.07 -1.80
C LEU A 186 -18.09 3.73 -2.51
N GLU A 187 -17.28 4.46 -1.78
CA GLU A 187 -16.04 5.07 -2.26
C GLU A 187 -14.86 4.56 -1.45
N ILE A 188 -13.79 4.19 -2.15
CA ILE A 188 -12.52 3.75 -1.55
C ILE A 188 -11.42 4.62 -2.13
N ASN A 189 -10.64 5.25 -1.25
CA ASN A 189 -9.43 5.94 -1.62
C ASN A 189 -8.24 5.27 -0.92
N ILE A 190 -7.29 4.76 -1.69
CA ILE A 190 -6.06 4.16 -1.17
C ILE A 190 -4.88 4.94 -1.74
N PRO A 191 -4.14 5.71 -0.92
CA PRO A 191 -2.93 6.35 -1.36
C PRO A 191 -1.85 5.30 -1.63
N LEU A 192 -1.11 5.50 -2.70
CA LEU A 192 0.08 4.75 -3.05
C LEU A 192 1.31 5.48 -2.48
N LYS A 193 2.42 4.76 -2.36
CA LYS A 193 3.71 5.39 -2.06
C LYS A 193 4.00 6.44 -3.12
N LYS A 194 4.76 7.49 -2.77
CA LYS A 194 5.20 8.48 -3.74
C LYS A 194 5.99 7.79 -4.85
N GLY A 195 5.54 7.92 -6.10
CA GLY A 195 6.14 7.23 -7.22
C GLY A 195 5.34 7.42 -8.50
N TYR A 196 5.86 6.87 -9.59
CA TYR A 196 5.19 6.86 -10.89
C TYR A 196 4.61 5.48 -11.11
N TYR A 197 3.35 5.43 -11.55
CA TYR A 197 2.64 4.17 -11.69
C TYR A 197 2.03 4.02 -13.07
N TYR A 198 2.13 2.80 -13.60
CA TYR A 198 1.34 2.35 -14.72
C TYR A 198 0.20 1.47 -14.20
N PHE A 199 -1.02 1.82 -14.57
CA PHE A 199 -2.23 1.09 -14.20
C PHE A 199 -2.71 0.29 -15.42
N LYS A 200 -3.00 -1.00 -15.22
CA LYS A 200 -3.58 -1.86 -16.25
C LYS A 200 -4.79 -2.58 -15.68
N LYS A 201 -5.98 -2.21 -16.18
CA LYS A 201 -7.21 -2.91 -15.86
C LYS A 201 -7.19 -4.33 -16.45
N LEU A 202 -7.47 -5.31 -15.60
CA LEU A 202 -7.71 -6.71 -15.95
C LEU A 202 -9.15 -7.06 -15.55
N ASN A 203 -9.57 -8.31 -15.73
CA ASN A 203 -10.95 -8.74 -15.44
C ASN A 203 -11.38 -8.42 -13.99
N ARG A 204 -10.68 -8.98 -12.99
CA ARG A 204 -11.00 -8.84 -11.56
C ARG A 204 -9.86 -8.22 -10.74
N ALA A 205 -8.97 -7.52 -11.42
CA ALA A 205 -7.80 -6.90 -10.81
C ALA A 205 -7.36 -5.69 -11.62
N ILE A 206 -6.69 -4.76 -10.97
CA ILE A 206 -5.90 -3.73 -11.62
C ILE A 206 -4.45 -3.97 -11.24
N SER A 207 -3.61 -4.16 -12.25
CA SER A 207 -2.16 -4.19 -12.06
C SER A 207 -1.66 -2.77 -11.91
N ILE A 208 -0.81 -2.55 -10.92
CA ILE A 208 -0.23 -1.27 -10.55
C ILE A 208 1.29 -1.50 -10.53
N GLU A 209 1.97 -1.02 -11.55
CA GLU A 209 3.43 -1.17 -11.66
C GLU A 209 4.09 0.16 -11.33
N ASN A 210 4.98 0.17 -10.33
CA ASN A 210 5.87 1.30 -10.12
C ASN A 210 6.87 1.35 -11.27
N LEU A 211 6.87 2.45 -12.02
CA LEU A 211 7.66 2.58 -13.24
C LEU A 211 9.16 2.67 -12.99
N LEU A 212 9.57 3.13 -11.81
CA LEU A 212 10.96 3.24 -11.38
C LEU A 212 11.48 1.93 -10.77
N SER A 213 10.80 1.40 -9.74
CA SER A 213 11.25 0.19 -9.03
C SER A 213 10.86 -1.12 -9.73
N LYS A 214 9.92 -1.07 -10.69
CA LYS A 214 9.29 -2.25 -11.32
C LYS A 214 8.51 -3.15 -10.37
N GLU A 215 8.32 -2.72 -9.12
CA GLU A 215 7.46 -3.40 -8.17
C GLU A 215 6.02 -3.41 -8.69
N LYS A 216 5.36 -4.56 -8.55
CA LYS A 216 3.97 -4.76 -8.97
C LYS A 216 3.09 -4.97 -7.77
N LEU A 217 1.97 -4.28 -7.78
CA LEU A 217 0.85 -4.47 -6.86
C LEU A 217 -0.40 -4.75 -7.68
N TYR A 218 -1.36 -5.40 -7.06
CA TYR A 218 -2.65 -5.71 -7.63
C TYR A 218 -3.73 -5.23 -6.70
N PHE A 219 -4.62 -4.39 -7.23
CA PHE A 219 -5.89 -4.09 -6.61
C PHE A 219 -6.94 -5.05 -7.15
N ASN A 220 -7.25 -6.06 -6.37
CA ASN A 220 -8.16 -7.14 -6.68
C ASN A 220 -9.57 -6.81 -6.16
N PHE A 221 -10.60 -7.15 -6.94
CA PHE A 221 -11.98 -6.81 -6.58
C PHE A 221 -12.99 -7.82 -7.14
N VAL A 222 -14.10 -7.99 -6.42
CA VAL A 222 -15.25 -8.77 -6.89
C VAL A 222 -16.51 -7.93 -6.77
N CYS A 223 -16.85 -7.22 -7.83
CA CYS A 223 -18.11 -6.50 -7.94
C CYS A 223 -18.50 -6.31 -9.42
N LYS A 224 -19.81 -6.24 -9.68
CA LYS A 224 -20.36 -5.81 -10.96
C LYS A 224 -20.52 -4.28 -10.94
N ASN A 225 -20.33 -3.61 -12.07
CA ASN A 225 -20.56 -2.15 -12.25
C ASN A 225 -19.67 -1.18 -11.44
N ALA A 226 -18.48 -1.60 -10.99
CA ALA A 226 -17.53 -0.69 -10.37
C ALA A 226 -16.96 0.32 -11.39
N LYS A 227 -17.02 1.61 -11.04
CA LYS A 227 -16.33 2.69 -11.76
C LYS A 227 -15.00 2.93 -11.07
N PHE A 228 -13.94 2.66 -11.80
CA PHE A 228 -12.59 2.92 -11.33
C PHE A 228 -12.11 4.24 -11.91
N SER A 229 -11.54 5.08 -11.06
CA SER A 229 -10.77 6.25 -11.45
C SER A 229 -9.45 6.20 -10.71
N PHE A 230 -8.37 5.95 -11.42
CA PHE A 230 -7.06 6.08 -10.81
C PHE A 230 -6.63 7.54 -10.95
N SER A 231 -5.75 7.99 -10.06
CA SER A 231 -4.90 9.12 -10.39
C SER A 231 -3.94 8.67 -11.50
N GLU A 232 -4.48 8.43 -12.69
CA GLU A 232 -3.67 8.23 -13.88
C GLU A 232 -2.96 9.58 -14.14
N VAL A 233 -1.66 9.49 -14.42
CA VAL A 233 -0.87 10.68 -14.73
C VAL A 233 -1.33 11.13 -16.08
N ASP A 234 -2.15 12.14 -16.01
CA ASP A 234 -2.75 12.67 -17.17
C ASP A 234 -2.58 14.15 -17.18
N GLY A 235 -1.90 14.60 -18.23
CA GLY A 235 -1.69 16.01 -18.39
C GLY A 235 -1.09 16.64 -17.12
N LEU A 236 0.02 16.09 -16.63
CA LEU A 236 1.09 16.93 -16.13
C LEU A 236 0.75 17.87 -14.96
N GLU A 237 -0.11 17.44 -14.06
CA GLU A 237 -0.16 17.96 -12.70
C GLU A 237 0.23 16.87 -11.72
N ASN A 238 1.33 17.13 -11.00
CA ASN A 238 1.63 16.67 -9.65
C ASN A 238 0.58 15.75 -9.01
N SER A 239 0.66 14.44 -9.24
CA SER A 239 0.31 13.52 -8.15
C SER A 239 1.58 13.41 -7.29
N VAL A 240 1.79 14.40 -6.42
CA VAL A 240 2.67 14.18 -5.24
C VAL A 240 2.13 12.99 -4.42
N PHE A 241 0.86 12.62 -4.65
CA PHE A 241 0.11 11.53 -4.05
C PHE A 241 -0.63 10.75 -5.16
N SER A 242 -0.06 9.65 -5.64
CA SER A 242 -0.83 8.71 -6.47
C SER A 242 -1.81 7.95 -5.60
N CYS A 243 -3.04 7.71 -6.06
CA CYS A 243 -4.05 6.97 -5.33
C CYS A 243 -4.92 6.11 -6.24
N ILE A 244 -5.47 5.05 -5.67
CA ILE A 244 -6.58 4.29 -6.25
C ILE A 244 -7.85 4.91 -5.71
N ASN A 245 -8.69 5.46 -6.58
CA ASN A 245 -10.06 5.84 -6.22
C ASN A 245 -11.06 4.90 -6.92
N LEU A 246 -11.88 4.25 -6.12
CA LEU A 246 -12.92 3.36 -6.59
C LEU A 246 -14.26 3.88 -6.13
N ARG A 247 -15.20 4.04 -7.06
CA ARG A 247 -16.60 4.33 -6.78
C ARG A 247 -17.47 3.21 -7.29
N LEU A 248 -18.21 2.60 -6.36
CA LEU A 248 -19.16 1.53 -6.63
C LEU A 248 -20.56 2.02 -6.25
N SER A 249 -21.52 1.79 -7.13
CA SER A 249 -22.93 2.10 -6.84
C SER A 249 -23.82 0.93 -7.27
N PHE A 250 -24.76 0.56 -6.42
CA PHE A 250 -25.73 -0.50 -6.68
C PHE A 250 -26.99 -0.32 -5.85
N SER A 251 -28.10 -0.93 -6.29
CA SER A 251 -29.35 -0.96 -5.53
C SER A 251 -29.51 -2.27 -4.77
N MET A 252 -30.06 -2.18 -3.56
CA MET A 252 -30.43 -3.29 -2.68
C MET A 252 -31.94 -3.29 -2.45
N GLN A 253 -32.60 -4.43 -2.70
CA GLN A 253 -34.01 -4.64 -2.38
C GLN A 253 -34.26 -4.61 -0.87
N PRO A 254 -35.52 -4.44 -0.42
CA PRO A 254 -35.87 -4.51 0.99
C PRO A 254 -35.33 -5.79 1.64
N LYS A 255 -34.69 -5.67 2.80
CA LYS A 255 -34.09 -6.78 3.57
C LYS A 255 -32.97 -7.56 2.85
N GLU A 256 -32.56 -7.16 1.65
CA GLU A 256 -31.46 -7.80 0.92
C GLU A 256 -30.14 -7.67 1.69
N GLU A 257 -29.34 -8.73 1.68
CA GLU A 257 -27.96 -8.73 2.15
C GLU A 257 -26.99 -8.80 0.96
N ARG A 258 -25.94 -7.98 1.00
CA ARG A 258 -24.85 -8.01 0.03
C ARG A 258 -23.51 -7.94 0.73
N PHE A 259 -22.47 -8.34 0.01
CA PHE A 259 -21.11 -8.14 0.46
C PHE A 259 -20.24 -7.60 -0.66
N VAL A 260 -19.18 -6.92 -0.25
CA VAL A 260 -18.16 -6.37 -1.13
C VAL A 260 -16.79 -6.75 -0.57
N PHE A 261 -15.89 -7.20 -1.44
CA PHE A 261 -14.53 -7.60 -1.07
C PHE A 261 -13.52 -7.00 -2.03
N PHE A 262 -12.47 -6.43 -1.44
CA PHE A 262 -11.30 -5.92 -2.13
C PHE A 262 -10.04 -6.45 -1.48
N ASN A 263 -9.01 -6.68 -2.27
CA ASN A 263 -7.69 -7.02 -1.78
C ASN A 263 -6.64 -6.17 -2.50
N MET A 264 -5.67 -5.65 -1.76
CA MET A 264 -4.52 -4.93 -2.30
C MET A 264 -3.25 -5.71 -1.91
N GLY A 265 -2.65 -6.40 -2.88
CA GLY A 265 -1.53 -7.32 -2.63
C GLY A 265 -0.49 -7.33 -3.75
N ASP A 266 0.50 -8.20 -3.64
CA ASP A 266 1.56 -8.43 -4.63
C ASP A 266 1.15 -9.43 -5.74
N SER A 267 0.00 -10.08 -5.57
CA SER A 267 -0.50 -11.13 -6.45
C SER A 267 -1.96 -10.91 -6.85
N LYS A 268 -2.36 -11.53 -7.96
CA LYS A 268 -3.78 -11.59 -8.36
C LYS A 268 -4.50 -12.55 -7.43
N PHE A 269 -5.40 -12.02 -6.61
CA PHE A 269 -6.06 -12.79 -5.56
C PHE A 269 -7.47 -12.29 -5.30
N VAL A 270 -8.47 -13.18 -5.35
CA VAL A 270 -9.87 -12.82 -5.17
C VAL A 270 -10.59 -13.92 -4.38
N CYS A 271 -11.37 -13.50 -3.38
CA CYS A 271 -12.41 -14.32 -2.76
C CYS A 271 -13.76 -13.94 -3.36
N GLN A 272 -14.50 -14.93 -3.87
CA GLN A 272 -15.76 -14.74 -4.59
C GLN A 272 -16.97 -14.98 -3.69
N THR A 273 -16.81 -15.75 -2.61
CA THR A 273 -17.91 -16.14 -1.73
C THR A 273 -17.69 -15.68 -0.30
N LEU A 274 -18.78 -15.49 0.44
CA LEU A 274 -18.75 -15.18 1.87
C LEU A 274 -17.97 -16.24 2.67
N ARG A 275 -18.05 -17.52 2.26
CA ARG A 275 -17.35 -18.63 2.91
C ARG A 275 -15.83 -18.50 2.76
N GLU A 276 -15.35 -18.16 1.57
CA GLU A 276 -13.92 -17.93 1.31
C GLU A 276 -13.39 -16.74 2.10
N ILE A 277 -14.13 -15.63 2.10
CA ILE A 277 -13.74 -14.41 2.82
C ILE A 277 -13.64 -14.69 4.33
N LYS A 278 -14.61 -15.40 4.90
CA LYS A 278 -14.58 -15.79 6.32
C LYS A 278 -13.37 -16.68 6.63
N LYS A 279 -13.11 -17.69 5.81
CA LYS A 279 -11.93 -18.56 5.97
C LYS A 279 -10.63 -17.76 5.90
N LEU A 280 -10.51 -16.82 4.97
CA LEU A 280 -9.32 -15.97 4.84
C LEU A 280 -9.12 -15.08 6.07
N LYS A 281 -10.19 -14.47 6.56
CA LYS A 281 -10.19 -13.67 7.79
C LYS A 281 -9.77 -14.51 9.00
N ASP A 282 -10.36 -15.68 9.19
CA ASP A 282 -10.04 -16.56 10.32
C ASP A 282 -8.59 -17.04 10.26
N LEU A 283 -8.08 -17.33 9.05
CA LEU A 283 -6.66 -17.65 8.82
C LEU A 283 -5.74 -16.45 9.11
N SER A 284 -6.13 -15.23 8.75
CA SER A 284 -5.37 -14.00 9.04
C SER A 284 -5.21 -13.81 10.55
N ILE A 285 -6.30 -13.95 11.31
CA ILE A 285 -6.29 -13.86 12.77
C ILE A 285 -5.39 -14.97 13.34
N LYS A 286 -5.56 -16.21 12.88
CA LYS A 286 -4.73 -17.33 13.31
C LYS A 286 -3.24 -17.07 13.07
N LYS A 287 -2.87 -16.56 11.90
CA LYS A 287 -1.48 -16.19 11.58
C LYS A 287 -0.95 -15.08 12.47
N CYS A 288 -1.77 -14.08 12.78
CA CYS A 288 -1.40 -13.06 13.76
C CYS A 288 -1.19 -13.66 15.15
N CYS A 289 -2.04 -14.57 15.60
CA CYS A 289 -1.85 -15.29 16.86
C CYS A 289 -0.62 -16.21 16.86
N GLU A 290 -0.22 -16.78 15.71
CA GLU A 290 1.03 -17.55 15.57
C GLU A 290 2.27 -16.67 15.71
N ILE A 291 2.20 -15.39 15.30
CA ILE A 291 3.29 -14.41 15.45
C ILE A 291 3.30 -13.82 16.87
N PHE A 292 2.14 -13.35 17.32
CA PHE A 292 1.89 -12.81 18.66
C PHE A 292 1.44 -13.91 19.62
N ASP A 293 2.24 -14.96 19.69
CA ASP A 293 1.94 -16.25 20.30
C ASP A 293 2.04 -16.30 21.82
N ILE A 294 2.45 -15.20 22.45
CA ILE A 294 2.61 -15.06 23.90
C ILE A 294 1.77 -13.89 24.40
N GLN A 295 1.05 -14.12 25.48
CA GLN A 295 0.40 -13.09 26.29
C GLN A 295 0.90 -13.20 27.73
N VAL A 296 0.91 -12.10 28.47
CA VAL A 296 1.38 -12.09 29.86
C VAL A 296 0.43 -11.32 30.75
N LYS A 297 0.34 -11.74 32.01
CA LYS A 297 -0.27 -10.94 33.07
C LYS A 297 0.74 -10.76 34.17
N THR A 298 1.03 -9.53 34.54
CA THR A 298 2.07 -9.20 35.52
C THR A 298 1.47 -8.42 36.70
N LYS A 299 2.32 -7.91 37.60
CA LYS A 299 1.89 -6.91 38.58
C LYS A 299 1.76 -5.51 37.96
N ASN A 300 2.36 -5.26 36.80
CA ASN A 300 2.31 -3.98 36.09
C ASN A 300 1.29 -4.03 34.93
N GLN A 301 0.10 -3.48 35.15
CA GLN A 301 -0.96 -3.47 34.15
C GLN A 301 -0.62 -2.64 32.90
N GLU A 302 0.20 -1.60 33.03
CA GLU A 302 0.63 -0.79 31.89
C GLU A 302 1.53 -1.60 30.96
N PHE A 303 2.46 -2.37 31.54
CA PHE A 303 3.28 -3.29 30.78
C PHE A 303 2.43 -4.32 30.04
N ASP A 304 1.46 -4.94 30.71
CA ASP A 304 0.54 -5.91 30.12
C ASP A 304 -0.21 -5.31 28.92
N LYS A 305 -0.71 -4.06 29.07
CA LYS A 305 -1.39 -3.33 27.99
C LYS A 305 -0.44 -2.99 26.83
N VAL A 306 0.81 -2.68 27.12
CA VAL A 306 1.80 -2.38 26.07
C VAL A 306 2.15 -3.64 25.29
N PHE A 307 2.49 -4.72 25.99
CA PHE A 307 2.96 -5.97 25.39
C PHE A 307 1.85 -6.74 24.68
N ASN A 308 0.69 -6.94 25.31
CA ASN A 308 -0.38 -7.78 24.76
C ASN A 308 -1.24 -7.07 23.70
N LEU A 309 -1.32 -5.74 23.73
CA LEU A 309 -2.26 -4.99 22.91
C LEU A 309 -1.59 -3.88 22.09
N THR A 310 -0.92 -2.94 22.73
CA THR A 310 -0.45 -1.72 22.06
C THR A 310 0.61 -2.02 21.01
N LEU A 311 1.59 -2.85 21.33
CA LEU A 311 2.69 -3.20 20.42
C LEU A 311 2.21 -4.08 19.25
N PRO A 312 1.44 -5.17 19.47
CA PRO A 312 0.82 -5.93 18.39
C PRO A 312 -0.07 -5.06 17.49
N LYS A 313 -0.88 -4.17 18.07
CA LYS A 313 -1.70 -3.22 17.30
C LYS A 313 -0.86 -2.33 16.39
N LYS A 314 0.24 -1.74 16.91
CA LYS A 314 1.13 -0.87 16.12
C LYS A 314 1.78 -1.63 14.96
N ILE A 315 2.34 -2.80 15.24
CA ILE A 315 2.99 -3.66 14.22
C ILE A 315 1.96 -4.04 13.15
N TRP A 316 0.78 -4.51 13.57
CA TRP A 316 -0.29 -4.89 12.65
C TRP A 316 -0.78 -3.72 11.78
N ILE A 317 -0.94 -2.51 12.34
CA ILE A 317 -1.33 -1.31 11.57
C ILE A 317 -0.25 -0.95 10.54
N ASN A 318 1.03 -1.14 10.86
CA ASN A 318 2.11 -0.93 9.90
C ASN A 318 2.00 -1.91 8.73
N TRP A 319 1.77 -3.20 9.01
CA TRP A 319 1.56 -4.20 7.96
C TRP A 319 0.38 -3.85 7.05
N LEU A 320 -0.75 -3.42 7.63
CA LEU A 320 -1.92 -2.95 6.87
C LEU A 320 -1.63 -1.75 5.97
N ASN A 321 -0.57 -0.99 6.27
CA ASN A 321 -0.13 0.14 5.47
C ASN A 321 1.05 -0.21 4.53
N ASN A 322 1.34 -1.50 4.32
CA ASN A 322 2.49 -2.00 3.55
C ASN A 322 3.82 -1.39 4.03
N LYS A 323 3.95 -1.21 5.34
CA LYS A 323 5.16 -0.75 6.03
C LYS A 323 5.66 -1.85 6.96
N VAL A 324 6.97 -2.12 6.89
CA VAL A 324 7.66 -2.99 7.84
C VAL A 324 8.45 -2.08 8.77
N ASP A 325 8.22 -2.20 10.07
CA ASP A 325 8.95 -1.47 11.10
C ASP A 325 9.74 -2.47 11.94
N LEU A 326 10.94 -2.76 11.45
CA LEU A 326 11.84 -3.74 12.08
C LEU A 326 12.14 -3.38 13.54
N SER A 327 12.20 -2.08 13.87
CA SER A 327 12.48 -1.65 15.24
C SER A 327 11.37 -2.05 16.22
N LEU A 328 10.10 -1.93 15.80
CA LEU A 328 8.95 -2.33 16.62
C LEU A 328 8.86 -3.85 16.73
N GLU A 329 9.13 -4.57 15.63
CA GLU A 329 9.14 -6.03 15.61
C GLU A 329 10.26 -6.59 16.50
N GLU A 330 11.48 -6.06 16.40
CA GLU A 330 12.60 -6.39 17.28
C GLU A 330 12.28 -6.06 18.73
N LYS A 331 11.64 -4.92 19.01
CA LYS A 331 11.19 -4.58 20.36
C LYS A 331 10.22 -5.63 20.91
N TYR A 332 9.27 -6.12 20.11
CA TYR A 332 8.37 -7.21 20.52
C TYR A 332 9.15 -8.49 20.83
N VAL A 333 10.06 -8.89 19.94
CA VAL A 333 10.90 -10.08 20.12
C VAL A 333 11.76 -9.98 21.38
N ASN A 334 12.38 -8.82 21.63
CA ASN A 334 13.22 -8.59 22.81
C ASN A 334 12.40 -8.62 24.11
N LEU A 335 11.19 -8.04 24.12
CA LEU A 335 10.29 -8.15 25.27
C LEU A 335 9.81 -9.58 25.48
N LYS A 336 9.50 -10.32 24.40
CA LYS A 336 9.12 -11.74 24.48
C LYS A 336 10.23 -12.59 25.11
N ARG A 337 11.50 -12.30 24.79
CA ARG A 337 12.68 -12.99 25.34
C ARG A 337 12.84 -12.88 26.86
N LEU A 338 12.17 -11.92 27.50
CA LEU A 338 12.12 -11.79 28.95
C LEU A 338 11.34 -12.94 29.61
N PHE A 339 10.40 -13.54 28.88
CA PHE A 339 9.49 -14.58 29.39
C PHE A 339 9.75 -15.95 28.77
N VAL A 340 10.28 -15.99 27.54
CA VAL A 340 10.45 -17.23 26.77
C VAL A 340 11.83 -17.25 26.11
N ARG A 341 12.59 -18.34 26.31
CA ARG A 341 13.83 -18.68 25.60
C ARG A 341 13.56 -19.76 24.56
N GLY A 342 14.36 -19.75 23.49
CA GLY A 342 14.28 -20.72 22.39
C GLY A 342 13.28 -20.34 21.29
N GLN A 343 13.51 -20.85 20.07
CA GLN A 343 12.61 -20.65 18.91
C GLN A 343 11.59 -21.79 18.74
N GLU A 344 11.96 -23.04 19.06
CA GLU A 344 11.13 -24.23 18.79
C GLU A 344 10.53 -24.88 20.05
N LYS A 345 11.29 -24.90 21.16
CA LYS A 345 10.81 -25.33 22.48
C LYS A 345 10.69 -24.08 23.34
N ARG A 346 9.46 -23.73 23.72
CA ARG A 346 9.18 -22.53 24.53
C ARG A 346 9.61 -22.82 25.97
N SER A 347 10.86 -22.52 26.30
CA SER A 347 11.39 -22.58 27.66
C SER A 347 11.05 -21.30 28.39
N PHE A 348 10.33 -21.36 29.51
CA PHE A 348 9.93 -20.16 30.25
C PHE A 348 11.03 -19.68 31.18
N VAL A 349 11.20 -18.36 31.27
CA VAL A 349 12.24 -17.72 32.09
C VAL A 349 11.58 -17.08 33.32
N PRO A 350 12.18 -17.20 34.52
CA PRO A 350 11.73 -16.44 35.67
C PRO A 350 11.91 -14.94 35.41
N PHE A 351 10.81 -14.22 35.22
CA PHE A 351 10.85 -12.76 35.13
C PHE A 351 10.37 -12.13 36.45
N LYS A 352 11.23 -12.23 37.47
CA LYS A 352 10.94 -11.79 38.85
C LYS A 352 10.74 -10.25 38.95
N GLN A 353 11.38 -9.46 38.10
CA GLN A 353 11.38 -7.98 38.17
C GLN A 353 9.98 -7.33 38.02
N ILE A 354 9.08 -7.86 37.19
CA ILE A 354 7.73 -7.28 36.96
C ILE A 354 6.62 -8.13 37.62
N GLY A 355 6.98 -9.22 38.29
CA GLY A 355 6.02 -10.07 39.01
C GLY A 355 5.02 -10.77 38.08
N LEU A 356 5.52 -11.65 37.22
CA LEU A 356 4.71 -12.45 36.30
C LEU A 356 3.72 -13.35 37.06
N LYS A 357 2.43 -13.30 36.70
CA LYS A 357 1.34 -14.07 37.30
C LYS A 357 0.76 -15.12 36.34
N GLU A 358 0.78 -14.82 35.05
CA GLU A 358 0.17 -15.67 34.02
C GLU A 358 0.93 -15.55 32.71
N ILE A 359 1.06 -16.67 32.01
CA ILE A 359 1.54 -16.72 30.64
C ILE A 359 0.47 -17.39 29.78
N GLY A 360 0.02 -16.71 28.73
CA GLY A 360 -0.84 -17.25 27.69
C GLY A 360 0.00 -17.68 26.49
N VAL A 361 -0.20 -18.90 26.01
CA VAL A 361 0.57 -19.48 24.89
C VAL A 361 -0.40 -19.93 23.81
N PHE A 362 -0.31 -19.33 22.62
CA PHE A 362 -1.17 -19.75 21.50
C PHE A 362 -0.79 -21.16 21.03
N ASN A 363 -1.76 -22.07 21.08
CA ASN A 363 -1.56 -23.50 20.73
C ASN A 363 -2.02 -23.86 19.30
N GLY A 364 -2.41 -22.87 18.50
CA GLY A 364 -2.96 -23.06 17.15
C GLY A 364 -4.48 -22.87 17.06
N GLU A 365 -5.18 -22.82 18.21
CA GLU A 365 -6.62 -22.60 18.30
C GLU A 365 -6.97 -21.47 19.29
N TYR A 366 -6.39 -21.50 20.48
CA TYR A 366 -6.62 -20.52 21.54
C TYR A 366 -5.34 -20.28 22.35
N TYR A 367 -5.34 -19.24 23.18
CA TYR A 367 -4.27 -18.99 24.15
C TYR A 367 -4.49 -19.90 25.36
N LYS A 368 -3.62 -20.91 25.52
CA LYS A 368 -3.61 -21.76 26.71
C LYS A 368 -2.95 -20.99 27.83
N LYS A 369 -3.69 -20.80 28.92
CA LYS A 369 -3.26 -20.12 30.13
C LYS A 369 -2.39 -21.04 31.00
N ILE A 370 -1.28 -20.51 31.49
CA ILE A 370 -0.37 -21.11 32.47
C ILE A 370 -0.29 -20.16 33.65
N LEU A 371 -0.64 -20.65 34.84
CA LEU A 371 -0.54 -19.88 36.08
C LEU A 371 0.88 -19.95 36.61
N VAL A 372 1.45 -18.79 36.93
CA VAL A 372 2.75 -18.72 37.60
C VAL A 372 2.50 -18.65 39.10
N VAL A 373 2.97 -19.64 39.83
CA VAL A 373 2.74 -19.81 41.27
C VAL A 373 4.06 -19.77 42.03
N ASN A 374 4.01 -19.28 43.27
CA ASN A 374 5.17 -19.27 44.13
C ASN A 374 5.29 -20.60 44.88
N SER A 375 6.46 -21.22 44.84
CA SER A 375 6.78 -22.44 45.58
C SER A 375 8.29 -22.56 45.71
N ALA A 376 8.76 -23.12 46.83
CA ALA A 376 10.16 -23.44 47.04
C ALA A 376 10.73 -24.39 45.97
N GLN A 377 9.87 -25.19 45.34
CA GLN A 377 10.27 -26.15 44.32
C GLN A 377 10.01 -25.63 42.91
N LYS A 378 10.97 -25.86 42.00
CA LYS A 378 10.81 -25.62 40.58
C LYS A 378 10.04 -26.77 39.93
N TYR A 379 8.89 -26.48 39.32
CA TYR A 379 8.06 -27.49 38.67
C TYR A 379 7.16 -26.91 37.56
N PHE A 380 6.73 -27.78 36.67
CA PHE A 380 5.60 -27.59 35.77
C PHE A 380 4.53 -28.64 36.07
N LYS A 381 3.25 -28.26 36.12
CA LYS A 381 2.15 -29.16 36.49
C LYS A 381 1.06 -29.12 35.43
N VAL A 382 0.53 -30.30 35.09
CA VAL A 382 -0.60 -30.50 34.18
C VAL A 382 -1.67 -31.28 34.94
N GLY A 383 -2.75 -30.62 35.37
CA GLY A 383 -3.78 -31.24 36.19
C GLY A 383 -3.21 -31.77 37.51
N LYS A 384 -3.21 -33.09 37.70
CA LYS A 384 -2.63 -33.74 38.90
C LYS A 384 -1.15 -34.12 38.75
N THR A 385 -0.61 -34.11 37.53
CA THR A 385 0.75 -34.59 37.24
C THR A 385 1.77 -33.48 37.42
N HIS A 386 2.84 -33.73 38.17
CA HIS A 386 3.94 -32.80 38.43
C HIS A 386 5.21 -33.22 37.70
N PHE A 387 5.87 -32.27 37.06
CA PHE A 387 7.15 -32.41 36.39
C PHE A 387 8.17 -31.51 37.09
N PHE A 388 9.09 -32.10 37.87
CA PHE A 388 10.10 -31.34 38.61
C PHE A 388 11.25 -30.89 37.72
N ASN A 389 11.84 -29.74 38.05
CA ASN A 389 12.96 -29.12 37.31
C ASN A 389 12.66 -28.78 35.84
N PHE A 390 11.39 -28.76 35.45
CA PHE A 390 10.94 -28.55 34.08
C PHE A 390 10.32 -27.16 33.91
N ASN A 391 10.78 -26.39 32.92
CA ASN A 391 10.22 -25.09 32.54
C ASN A 391 9.89 -25.01 31.05
N ASP A 392 9.93 -26.13 30.34
CA ASP A 392 9.52 -26.21 28.95
C ASP A 392 8.03 -26.52 28.87
N ILE A 393 7.42 -26.21 27.72
CA ILE A 393 6.09 -26.70 27.41
C ILE A 393 6.14 -27.56 26.16
N THR A 394 5.53 -28.72 26.26
CA THR A 394 5.36 -29.62 25.13
C THR A 394 4.04 -29.36 24.42
N ASN A 395 3.97 -29.73 23.13
CA ASN A 395 2.71 -29.72 22.38
C ASN A 395 1.63 -30.57 23.05
N PHE A 396 2.01 -31.64 23.76
CA PHE A 396 1.08 -32.46 24.53
C PHE A 396 0.43 -31.66 25.66
N SER A 397 1.22 -30.92 26.45
CA SER A 397 0.72 -30.08 27.55
C SER A 397 -0.19 -28.95 27.05
N LEU A 398 0.10 -28.36 25.89
CA LEU A 398 -0.74 -27.29 25.30
C LEU A 398 -2.09 -27.78 24.76
N LYS A 399 -2.17 -29.06 24.40
CA LYS A 399 -3.42 -29.71 23.95
C LYS A 399 -4.26 -30.24 25.12
N SER A 400 -3.67 -30.36 26.31
CA SER A 400 -4.40 -30.80 27.50
C SER A 400 -5.51 -29.83 27.86
N LYS A 401 -6.66 -30.35 28.30
CA LYS A 401 -7.75 -29.53 28.86
C LYS A 401 -7.48 -29.13 30.31
N GLU A 402 -6.60 -29.85 31.00
CA GLU A 402 -6.25 -29.61 32.40
C GLU A 402 -5.58 -28.24 32.63
N PRO A 403 -5.68 -27.69 33.85
CA PRO A 403 -4.96 -26.47 34.21
C PRO A 403 -3.46 -26.70 34.17
N LEU A 404 -2.73 -25.64 33.79
CA LEU A 404 -1.28 -25.62 33.75
C LEU A 404 -0.76 -24.66 34.82
N GLU A 405 0.16 -25.13 35.65
CA GLU A 405 0.87 -24.32 36.64
C GLU A 405 2.37 -24.42 36.41
N LEU A 406 3.08 -23.33 36.65
CA LEU A 406 4.53 -23.23 36.56
C LEU A 406 5.04 -22.54 37.83
N SER A 407 5.97 -23.19 38.52
CA SER A 407 6.77 -22.60 39.58
C SER A 407 8.23 -22.55 39.15
N PHE A 408 8.87 -21.41 39.37
CA PHE A 408 10.29 -21.24 39.09
C PHE A 408 11.20 -21.70 40.24
N GLY A 409 10.64 -22.03 41.41
CA GLY A 409 11.43 -22.22 42.64
C GLY A 409 11.84 -20.88 43.26
N ASP A 410 12.24 -20.92 44.52
CA ASP A 410 12.84 -19.77 45.21
C ASP A 410 14.25 -19.47 44.68
#